data_AF-A0A6I9XZQ6-F1
#
_entry.id   AF-A0A6I9XZQ6-F1
#
_cell.length_a   1.000
_cell.length_b   1.000
_cell.length_c   1.000
_cell.angle_alpha   90.00
_cell.angle_beta   90.00
_cell.angle_gamma   90.00
#
_symmetry.space_group_name_H-M   'P 1'
#
loop_
_entity.id
_entity.type
_entity.pdbx_description
1 polymer ?
#
loop_
_entity_poly.entity_id
_entity_poly.type
_entity_poly.pdbx_seq_one_letter_code
_entity_poly.pdbx_strand_id
1 'polypeptide(L)'
;MWDADQVAALCYRHYEARLPKQGKPGRGTREWTELAAVVRAERAEGGGSPPALKEVVAMGTGTKCIGQSEMRETGDVLNDSHAEVVAKRSFHRYLIHQLWLAAVGQEPNIFTPGTEKGKWLLKPLISFVFFTSRTPCGDGSIIPMVEMDAQPSLLLSPNKELRMGSRDCRAQESYKREMEEKVTGSSPKKPRMDDSNSINNSEFSADHLRGTQIVDLHRTGAKCVQGETTDSRRPGIEYHTIGLLRIKPGRGAQTSSMSCSDKLARWNVLGWQGALLMHFLQQPIYLPALVVGQCPYSRETLHRAIVARSRICKVELFHAFLEVVASIPLKNLPETLTAKGLRTYWEYKEAAASYQEAWKELRSQAFGAWVRNSRHYQYFT
;
A
#
# COMPACT_ATOMS: atom_id res chain seq x y z
N MET A 1 -19.12 7.83 4.50
CA MET A 1 -18.11 7.58 3.45
C MET A 1 -16.96 8.57 3.68
N TRP A 2 -15.71 8.16 3.56
CA TRP A 2 -14.55 9.03 3.83
C TRP A 2 -14.37 10.02 2.69
N ASP A 3 -14.27 11.32 3.01
CA ASP A 3 -13.83 12.31 2.03
C ASP A 3 -12.30 12.40 2.10
N ALA A 4 -11.63 12.03 1.01
CA ALA A 4 -10.18 11.97 0.90
C ALA A 4 -9.54 13.36 1.07
N ASP A 5 -10.15 14.40 0.50
CA ASP A 5 -9.64 15.77 0.57
C ASP A 5 -9.73 16.32 1.99
N GLN A 6 -10.83 16.02 2.70
CA GLN A 6 -10.96 16.38 4.12
C GLN A 6 -9.93 15.69 5.00
N VAL A 7 -9.66 14.40 4.76
CA VAL A 7 -8.64 13.65 5.52
C VAL A 7 -7.25 14.22 5.26
N ALA A 8 -6.90 14.43 3.99
CA ALA A 8 -5.61 15.02 3.61
C ALA A 8 -5.44 16.43 4.21
N ALA A 9 -6.43 17.31 4.06
CA ALA A 9 -6.40 18.66 4.62
C ALA A 9 -6.31 18.67 6.14
N LEU A 10 -6.95 17.73 6.84
CA LEU A 10 -6.81 17.58 8.28
C LEU A 10 -5.36 17.19 8.66
N CYS A 11 -4.76 16.24 7.95
CA CYS A 11 -3.38 15.82 8.19
C CYS A 11 -2.37 16.93 7.91
N TYR A 12 -2.50 17.65 6.80
CA TYR A 12 -1.62 18.77 6.47
C TYR A 12 -1.74 19.92 7.48
N ARG A 13 -2.97 20.33 7.83
CA ARG A 13 -3.18 21.37 8.86
C ARG A 13 -2.62 20.97 10.22
N HIS A 14 -2.82 19.71 10.63
CA HIS A 14 -2.25 19.22 11.89
C HIS A 14 -0.72 19.28 11.87
N TYR A 15 -0.11 18.92 10.74
CA TYR A 15 1.34 18.99 10.59
C TYR A 15 1.82 20.45 10.69
N GLU A 16 1.27 21.34 9.87
CA GLU A 16 1.66 22.75 9.81
C GLU A 16 1.49 23.48 11.15
N ALA A 17 0.38 23.25 11.85
CA ALA A 17 0.11 23.86 13.14
C ALA A 17 1.07 23.39 14.25
N ARG A 18 1.72 22.24 14.07
CA ARG A 18 2.64 21.62 15.03
C ARG A 18 4.11 21.68 14.59
N LEU A 19 4.40 22.29 13.43
CA LEU A 19 5.76 22.40 12.92
C LEU A 19 6.62 23.28 13.84
N PRO A 20 7.79 22.80 14.29
CA PRO A 20 8.74 23.64 14.99
C PRO A 20 9.37 24.66 14.02
N LYS A 21 10.04 25.69 14.54
CA LYS A 21 10.70 26.73 13.73
C LYS A 21 11.69 26.16 12.69
N GLN A 22 12.30 25.00 12.98
CA GLN A 22 13.25 24.30 12.10
C GLN A 22 12.63 23.09 11.38
N GLY A 23 11.31 22.93 11.47
CA GLY A 23 10.59 21.84 10.81
C GLY A 23 10.52 22.04 9.29
N LYS A 24 10.40 20.93 8.56
CA LYS A 24 10.21 20.95 7.09
C LYS A 24 8.73 20.82 6.75
N PRO A 25 8.23 21.37 5.62
CA PRO A 25 8.94 22.24 4.69
C PRO A 25 9.24 23.61 5.32
N GLY A 26 10.47 24.11 5.14
CA GLY A 26 10.83 25.45 5.63
C GLY A 26 10.12 26.53 4.80
N ARG A 27 9.67 27.62 5.44
CA ARG A 27 9.02 28.74 4.74
C ARG A 27 9.93 29.30 3.65
N GLY A 28 9.47 29.29 2.40
CA GLY A 28 10.23 29.79 1.25
C GLY A 28 11.41 28.90 0.81
N THR A 29 11.54 27.69 1.36
CA THR A 29 12.58 26.73 0.96
C THR A 29 12.00 25.66 0.04
N ARG A 30 12.83 25.10 -0.85
CA ARG A 30 12.49 23.91 -1.65
C ARG A 30 12.73 22.60 -0.88
N GLU A 31 12.62 22.61 0.44
CA GLU A 31 12.81 21.40 1.24
C GLU A 31 11.47 20.74 1.54
N TRP A 32 11.36 19.44 1.32
CA TRP A 32 10.15 18.65 1.63
C TRP A 32 10.51 17.37 2.39
N THR A 33 9.50 16.78 3.03
CA THR A 33 9.56 15.43 3.61
C THR A 33 8.29 14.66 3.27
N GLU A 34 8.36 13.34 3.32
CA GLU A 34 7.17 12.50 3.35
C GLU A 34 6.49 12.60 4.72
N LEU A 35 5.16 12.56 4.71
CA LEU A 35 4.27 12.66 5.85
C LEU A 35 3.26 11.50 5.79
N ALA A 36 2.99 10.87 6.92
CA ALA A 36 1.91 9.90 7.06
C ALA A 36 1.23 10.08 8.42
N ALA A 37 -0.03 9.68 8.50
CA ALA A 37 -0.84 9.86 9.70
C ALA A 37 -1.93 8.79 9.83
N VAL A 38 -2.38 8.56 11.07
CA VAL A 38 -3.59 7.81 11.38
C VAL A 38 -4.63 8.78 11.91
N VAL A 39 -5.79 8.79 11.28
CA VAL A 39 -6.93 9.62 11.64
C VAL A 39 -7.97 8.74 12.31
N ARG A 40 -8.29 9.03 13.56
CA ARG A 40 -9.49 8.50 14.22
C ARG A 40 -10.71 9.18 13.65
N ALA A 41 -11.74 8.40 13.42
CA ALA A 41 -13.05 8.90 13.05
C ALA A 41 -14.14 8.20 13.87
N GLU A 42 -14.98 9.01 14.48
CA GLU A 42 -16.08 8.56 15.34
C GLU A 42 -17.42 9.02 14.77
N ARG A 43 -18.33 8.08 14.58
CA ARG A 43 -19.70 8.37 14.13
C ARG A 43 -20.55 8.82 15.32
N ALA A 44 -21.42 9.81 15.10
CA ALA A 44 -22.40 10.21 16.10
C ALA A 44 -23.44 9.11 16.33
N GLU A 45 -23.91 8.95 17.57
CA GLU A 45 -25.04 8.10 17.91
C GLU A 45 -26.34 8.77 17.45
N GLY A 46 -27.09 8.08 16.58
CA GLY A 46 -28.32 8.59 15.95
C GLY A 46 -28.08 9.07 14.52
N GLY A 47 -28.75 8.46 13.54
CA GLY A 47 -28.57 8.65 12.10
C GLY A 47 -28.88 10.04 11.52
N GLY A 48 -28.84 11.09 12.33
CA GLY A 48 -28.72 12.47 11.85
C GLY A 48 -27.28 12.77 11.44
N SER A 49 -27.10 13.79 10.61
CA SER A 49 -25.83 14.16 9.98
C SER A 49 -24.96 15.16 10.78
N PRO A 50 -24.43 14.92 11.99
CA PRO A 50 -23.18 15.57 12.35
C PRO A 50 -22.04 14.97 11.52
N PRO A 51 -21.04 15.77 11.12
CA PRO A 51 -19.81 15.22 10.59
C PRO A 51 -19.17 14.32 11.66
N ALA A 52 -18.80 13.09 11.29
CA ALA A 52 -18.02 12.22 12.15
C ALA A 52 -16.83 12.98 12.72
N LEU A 53 -16.63 12.96 14.05
CA LEU A 53 -15.50 13.61 14.70
C LEU A 53 -14.23 12.98 14.14
N LYS A 54 -13.37 13.79 13.52
CA LYS A 54 -12.10 13.35 12.91
C LYS A 54 -10.93 13.98 13.65
N GLU A 55 -9.98 13.16 14.07
CA GLU A 55 -8.82 13.58 14.84
C GLU A 55 -7.57 12.84 14.35
N VAL A 56 -6.47 13.57 14.17
CA VAL A 56 -5.16 12.94 13.93
C VAL A 56 -4.62 12.41 15.25
N VAL A 57 -4.54 11.09 15.38
CA VAL A 57 -4.09 10.42 16.62
C VAL A 57 -2.64 9.95 16.56
N ALA A 58 -2.09 9.84 15.35
CA ALA A 58 -0.69 9.50 15.14
C ALA A 58 -0.18 10.12 13.85
N MET A 59 1.09 10.51 13.84
CA MET A 59 1.76 11.11 12.69
C MET A 59 3.22 10.66 12.66
N GLY A 60 3.80 10.66 11.46
CA GLY A 60 5.20 10.38 11.22
C GLY A 60 5.70 11.07 9.96
N THR A 61 6.98 11.42 9.94
CA THR A 61 7.66 11.96 8.77
C THR A 61 9.00 11.25 8.57
N GLY A 62 9.49 11.25 7.34
CA GLY A 62 10.82 10.76 7.00
C GLY A 62 10.84 9.77 5.85
N THR A 63 12.04 9.50 5.34
CA THR A 63 12.28 8.75 4.08
C THR A 63 13.52 7.86 4.17
N LYS A 64 14.02 7.58 5.38
CA LYS A 64 15.33 6.95 5.59
C LYS A 64 15.25 5.77 6.54
N CYS A 65 16.16 4.82 6.35
CA CYS A 65 16.38 3.67 7.21
C CYS A 65 17.87 3.60 7.56
N ILE A 66 18.18 3.01 8.71
CA ILE A 66 19.57 2.71 9.07
C ILE A 66 20.04 1.43 8.37
N GLY A 67 21.34 1.32 8.16
CA GLY A 67 21.98 0.11 7.65
C GLY A 67 22.10 -0.96 8.74
N GLN A 68 22.31 -2.22 8.35
CA GLN A 68 22.49 -3.33 9.29
C GLN A 68 23.61 -3.10 10.32
N SER A 69 24.68 -2.39 9.95
CA SER A 69 25.78 -2.05 10.85
C SER A 69 25.38 -1.15 12.03
N GLU A 70 24.31 -0.36 11.87
CA GLU A 70 23.82 0.59 12.87
C GLU A 70 22.69 0.00 13.75
N MET A 71 22.28 -1.24 13.48
CA MET A 71 21.27 -1.91 14.28
C MET A 71 21.81 -2.24 15.66
N ARG A 72 20.98 -2.08 16.69
CA ARG A 72 21.37 -2.34 18.09
C ARG A 72 20.52 -3.43 18.72
N GLU A 73 21.20 -4.36 19.42
CA GLU A 73 20.56 -5.46 20.16
C GLU A 73 19.69 -4.97 21.32
N THR A 74 20.01 -3.80 21.88
CA THR A 74 19.24 -3.12 22.94
C THR A 74 17.86 -2.65 22.48
N GLY A 75 17.59 -2.57 21.18
CA GLY A 75 16.29 -2.16 20.63
C GLY A 75 15.93 -0.68 20.84
N ASP A 76 16.90 0.16 21.21
CA ASP A 76 16.75 1.59 21.49
C ASP A 76 16.96 2.49 20.26
N VAL A 77 17.18 1.88 19.08
CA VAL A 77 17.34 2.59 17.80
C VAL A 77 16.22 2.21 16.83
N LEU A 78 15.70 3.20 16.11
CA LEU A 78 14.67 2.99 15.10
C LEU A 78 15.30 2.56 13.76
N ASN A 79 15.02 1.33 13.33
CA ASN A 79 15.58 0.79 12.09
C ASN A 79 15.01 1.46 10.82
N ASP A 80 13.74 1.86 10.87
CA ASP A 80 13.00 2.38 9.74
C ASP A 80 12.23 3.64 10.12
N SER A 81 12.69 4.76 9.57
CA SER A 81 12.16 6.10 9.82
C SER A 81 11.42 6.64 8.60
N HIS A 82 10.86 5.77 7.75
CA HIS A 82 9.86 6.22 6.79
C HIS A 82 8.59 6.69 7.49
N ALA A 83 7.96 7.72 6.93
CA ALA A 83 6.78 8.36 7.48
C ALA A 83 5.68 7.35 7.89
N GLU A 84 5.38 6.37 7.03
CA GLU A 84 4.33 5.36 7.26
C GLU A 84 4.65 4.45 8.45
N VAL A 85 5.93 4.10 8.61
CA VAL A 85 6.40 3.23 9.70
C VAL A 85 6.43 4.00 11.01
N VAL A 86 6.89 5.24 10.99
CA VAL A 86 6.85 6.13 12.16
C VAL A 86 5.41 6.37 12.59
N ALA A 87 4.51 6.68 11.65
CA ALA A 87 3.08 6.88 11.94
C ALA A 87 2.45 5.64 12.58
N LYS A 88 2.78 4.42 12.09
CA LYS A 88 2.34 3.18 12.73
C LYS A 88 2.87 3.03 14.16
N ARG A 89 4.15 3.32 14.41
CA ARG A 89 4.72 3.22 15.76
C ARG A 89 4.13 4.26 16.71
N SER A 90 3.89 5.47 16.22
CA SER A 90 3.13 6.50 16.94
C SER A 90 1.71 6.02 17.25
N PHE A 91 1.06 5.31 16.32
CA PHE A 91 -0.25 4.71 16.55
C PHE A 91 -0.21 3.61 17.61
N HIS A 92 0.85 2.79 17.68
CA HIS A 92 1.03 1.85 18.80
C HIS A 92 1.09 2.56 20.13
N ARG A 93 1.82 3.68 20.25
CA ARG A 93 1.85 4.49 21.48
C ARG A 93 0.47 5.01 21.85
N TYR A 94 -0.31 5.48 20.88
CA TYR A 94 -1.69 5.88 21.09
C TYR A 94 -2.54 4.72 21.62
N LEU A 95 -2.49 3.54 20.97
CA LEU A 95 -3.24 2.37 21.43
C LEU A 95 -2.85 1.90 22.83
N ILE A 96 -1.55 1.90 23.17
CA ILE A 96 -1.05 1.55 24.51
C ILE A 96 -1.65 2.50 25.55
N HIS A 97 -1.61 3.81 25.28
CA HIS A 97 -2.17 4.82 26.18
C HIS A 97 -3.69 4.65 26.34
N GLN A 98 -4.39 4.39 25.25
CA GLN A 98 -5.83 4.16 25.26
C GLN A 98 -6.24 2.89 26.01
N LEU A 99 -5.48 1.81 25.88
CA LEU A 99 -5.68 0.59 26.68
C LEU A 99 -5.42 0.84 28.16
N TRP A 100 -4.38 1.61 28.49
CA TRP A 100 -4.08 1.98 29.87
C TRP A 100 -5.25 2.76 30.50
N LEU A 101 -5.77 3.78 29.81
CA LEU A 101 -6.95 4.54 30.24
C LEU A 101 -8.15 3.61 30.49
N ALA A 102 -8.44 2.71 29.55
CA ALA A 102 -9.52 1.75 29.69
C ALA A 102 -9.32 0.81 30.89
N ALA A 103 -8.09 0.34 31.12
CA ALA A 103 -7.74 -0.55 32.22
C ALA A 103 -7.88 0.11 33.61
N VAL A 104 -7.60 1.41 33.72
CA VAL A 104 -7.76 2.17 34.97
C VAL A 104 -9.17 2.79 35.12
N GLY A 105 -10.07 2.55 34.16
CA GLY A 105 -11.43 3.10 34.18
C GLY A 105 -11.52 4.60 33.92
N GLN A 106 -10.53 5.19 33.25
CA GLN A 106 -10.48 6.60 32.93
C GLN A 106 -11.05 6.88 31.52
N GLU A 107 -11.86 7.93 31.41
CA GLU A 107 -12.35 8.48 30.14
C GLU A 107 -11.62 9.80 29.81
N PRO A 108 -11.52 10.19 28.53
CA PRO A 108 -12.01 9.46 27.35
C PRO A 108 -11.07 8.34 26.89
N ASN A 109 -11.58 7.12 26.67
CA ASN A 109 -10.85 6.01 26.03
C ASN A 109 -11.63 5.43 24.82
N ILE A 110 -10.95 4.66 23.96
CA ILE A 110 -11.55 4.08 22.74
C ILE A 110 -11.96 2.60 22.87
N PHE A 111 -11.85 1.99 24.04
CA PHE A 111 -12.06 0.55 24.20
C PHE A 111 -13.26 0.24 25.09
N THR A 112 -13.85 -0.93 24.89
CA THR A 112 -14.81 -1.54 25.80
C THR A 112 -14.30 -2.92 26.21
N PRO A 113 -14.66 -3.43 27.39
CA PRO A 113 -14.36 -4.80 27.76
C PRO A 113 -14.85 -5.78 26.69
N GLY A 114 -14.01 -6.76 26.35
CA GLY A 114 -14.36 -7.87 25.47
C GLY A 114 -15.17 -8.93 26.19
N THR A 115 -15.56 -9.97 25.45
CA THR A 115 -16.19 -11.17 26.02
C THR A 115 -15.18 -12.11 26.67
N GLU A 116 -13.91 -12.03 26.24
CA GLU A 116 -12.81 -12.82 26.78
C GLU A 116 -12.14 -12.10 27.96
N LYS A 117 -11.70 -12.87 28.96
CA LYS A 117 -11.05 -12.33 30.16
C LYS A 117 -9.81 -11.51 29.81
N GLY A 118 -9.78 -10.26 30.28
CA GLY A 118 -8.64 -9.35 30.08
C GLY A 118 -8.47 -8.86 28.64
N LYS A 119 -9.44 -9.13 27.77
CA LYS A 119 -9.46 -8.66 26.39
C LYS A 119 -10.32 -7.41 26.25
N TRP A 120 -9.97 -6.59 25.27
CA TRP A 120 -10.64 -5.34 24.93
C TRP A 120 -11.07 -5.35 23.46
N LEU A 121 -12.17 -4.67 23.18
CA LEU A 121 -12.72 -4.42 21.85
C LEU A 121 -12.69 -2.92 21.56
N LEU A 122 -12.39 -2.55 20.32
CA LEU A 122 -12.56 -1.16 19.88
C LEU A 122 -14.04 -0.78 19.92
N LYS A 123 -14.36 0.42 20.43
CA LYS A 123 -15.75 0.93 20.47
C LYS A 123 -16.36 0.90 19.04
N PRO A 124 -17.60 0.39 18.84
CA PRO A 124 -18.16 0.12 17.51
C PRO A 124 -18.24 1.32 16.56
N LEU A 125 -18.33 2.54 17.10
CA LEU A 125 -18.47 3.77 16.30
C LEU A 125 -17.13 4.40 15.94
N ILE A 126 -16.03 3.84 16.43
CA ILE A 126 -14.67 4.30 16.16
C ILE A 126 -14.07 3.48 15.03
N SER A 127 -13.48 4.18 14.08
CA SER A 127 -12.70 3.60 12.99
C SER A 127 -11.50 4.48 12.68
N PHE A 128 -10.54 3.93 11.94
CA PHE A 128 -9.30 4.63 11.63
C PHE A 128 -9.08 4.71 10.12
N VAL A 129 -8.53 5.83 9.67
CA VAL A 129 -8.13 6.05 8.28
C VAL A 129 -6.62 6.29 8.26
N PHE A 130 -5.92 5.62 7.36
CA PHE A 130 -4.51 5.87 7.14
C PHE A 130 -4.34 6.91 6.04
N PHE A 131 -3.47 7.89 6.27
CA PHE A 131 -3.07 8.89 5.29
C PHE A 131 -1.57 8.80 5.04
N THR A 132 -1.16 8.94 3.78
CA THR A 132 0.23 9.14 3.36
C THR A 132 0.30 10.21 2.29
N SER A 133 1.26 11.13 2.37
CA SER A 133 1.41 12.21 1.39
C SER A 133 1.91 11.75 0.03
N ARG A 134 2.46 10.51 -0.05
CA ARG A 134 3.02 9.89 -1.25
C ARG A 134 2.62 8.42 -1.31
N THR A 135 2.61 7.86 -2.52
CA THR A 135 2.47 6.41 -2.68
C THR A 135 3.59 5.67 -1.95
N PRO A 136 3.26 4.60 -1.20
CA PRO A 136 4.24 3.92 -0.37
C PRO A 136 5.32 3.28 -1.24
N CYS A 137 6.58 3.40 -0.80
CA CYS A 137 7.72 2.83 -1.54
C CYS A 137 7.58 1.31 -1.73
N GLY A 138 8.28 0.77 -2.73
CA GLY A 138 8.13 -0.61 -3.18
C GLY A 138 7.16 -0.72 -4.37
N ASP A 139 6.38 -1.80 -4.39
CA ASP A 139 5.49 -2.11 -5.51
C ASP A 139 4.40 -1.06 -5.74
N GLY A 140 3.93 -0.40 -4.68
CA GLY A 140 2.89 0.64 -4.74
C GLY A 140 3.33 1.94 -5.41
N SER A 141 4.63 2.10 -5.70
CA SER A 141 5.16 3.25 -6.44
C SER A 141 5.55 2.90 -7.89
N ILE A 142 5.30 1.67 -8.34
CA ILE A 142 5.54 1.22 -9.72
C ILE A 142 4.27 1.46 -10.53
N ILE A 143 4.10 2.70 -10.98
CA ILE A 143 2.85 3.22 -11.55
C ILE A 143 3.04 3.50 -13.04
N PRO A 144 2.13 3.06 -13.92
CA PRO A 144 2.14 3.42 -15.35
C PRO A 144 2.18 4.93 -15.59
N MET A 145 3.04 5.37 -16.50
CA MET A 145 3.07 6.73 -17.02
C MET A 145 2.41 6.74 -18.40
N VAL A 146 1.40 7.58 -18.57
CA VAL A 146 0.74 7.80 -19.86
C VAL A 146 1.39 8.98 -20.60
N GLU A 147 1.24 9.06 -21.93
CA GLU A 147 1.88 10.11 -22.75
C GLU A 147 1.65 11.54 -22.24
N MET A 148 0.48 11.83 -21.65
CA MET A 148 0.17 13.14 -21.07
C MET A 148 1.00 13.46 -19.81
N ASP A 149 1.45 12.44 -19.07
CA ASP A 149 2.32 12.58 -17.90
C ASP A 149 3.81 12.66 -18.27
N ALA A 150 4.17 12.27 -19.50
CA ALA A 150 5.54 12.21 -19.97
C ALA A 150 6.11 13.55 -20.45
N GLN A 151 5.26 14.59 -20.59
CA GLN A 151 5.73 15.94 -20.83
C GLN A 151 6.13 16.60 -19.50
N PRO A 152 7.38 17.10 -19.35
CA PRO A 152 7.72 17.86 -18.17
C PRO A 152 6.80 19.07 -18.11
N SER A 153 5.98 19.15 -17.06
CA SER A 153 5.11 20.29 -16.80
C SER A 153 5.98 21.55 -16.77
N LEU A 154 5.99 22.30 -17.87
CA LEU A 154 6.58 23.63 -17.91
C LEU A 154 5.86 24.45 -16.85
N LEU A 155 6.62 24.90 -15.86
CA LEU A 155 6.18 25.78 -14.79
C LEU A 155 5.43 26.97 -15.41
N LEU A 156 4.10 26.98 -15.31
CA LEU A 156 3.33 28.21 -15.51
C LEU A 156 3.68 29.17 -14.38
N SER A 157 4.61 30.06 -14.67
CA SER A 157 4.88 31.24 -13.85
C SER A 157 3.90 32.33 -14.26
N PRO A 158 3.27 33.07 -13.32
CA PRO A 158 2.41 34.18 -13.69
C PRO A 158 3.23 35.34 -14.26
N ASN A 159 2.70 35.94 -15.34
CA ASN A 159 3.20 37.11 -16.07
C ASN A 159 3.93 38.16 -15.21
N LYS A 160 5.16 38.52 -15.61
CA LYS A 160 5.64 39.91 -15.58
C LYS A 160 6.80 40.14 -16.56
N GLU A 161 6.80 41.35 -17.09
CA GLU A 161 7.41 41.83 -18.34
C GLU A 161 8.93 41.84 -18.40
N LEU A 162 9.42 41.90 -19.64
CA LEU A 162 10.79 42.14 -20.10
C LEU A 162 11.53 43.22 -19.30
N ARG A 163 12.71 42.89 -18.75
CA ARG A 163 13.91 43.73 -18.85
C ARG A 163 15.18 42.90 -18.98
N MET A 164 15.96 43.29 -19.96
CA MET A 164 17.23 42.74 -20.43
C MET A 164 18.39 43.16 -19.51
N GLY A 165 19.29 42.25 -19.18
CA GLY A 165 20.49 42.53 -18.39
C GLY A 165 21.39 41.31 -18.22
N SER A 166 22.46 41.26 -19.01
CA SER A 166 23.49 40.23 -19.10
C SER A 166 24.37 40.13 -17.84
N ARG A 167 24.69 38.90 -17.39
CA ARG A 167 26.08 38.38 -17.25
C ARG A 167 26.10 36.94 -16.68
N ASP A 168 27.02 36.16 -17.24
CA ASP A 168 27.29 34.73 -17.07
C ASP A 168 27.56 34.24 -15.64
N CYS A 169 27.29 32.96 -15.39
CA CYS A 169 28.16 32.07 -14.60
C CYS A 169 27.89 30.59 -14.95
N ARG A 170 28.90 29.93 -15.55
CA ARG A 170 28.99 28.49 -15.82
C ARG A 170 29.14 27.67 -14.52
N ALA A 171 28.51 26.51 -14.44
CA ALA A 171 29.04 25.34 -13.74
C ALA A 171 28.35 24.06 -14.25
N GLN A 172 29.12 23.24 -14.98
CA GLN A 172 28.82 21.84 -15.27
C GLN A 172 29.27 21.00 -14.07
N GLU A 173 28.46 20.06 -13.60
CA GLU A 173 28.92 18.99 -12.70
C GLU A 173 28.65 17.61 -13.33
N SER A 174 29.74 17.02 -13.80
CA SER A 174 29.93 15.63 -14.14
C SER A 174 30.29 14.81 -12.89
N TYR A 175 29.71 13.63 -12.69
CA TYR A 175 30.33 12.60 -11.86
C TYR A 175 30.38 11.26 -12.60
N LYS A 176 31.61 10.91 -12.96
CA LYS A 176 32.11 9.63 -13.49
C LYS A 176 32.66 8.84 -12.30
N ARG A 177 32.38 7.53 -12.16
CA ARG A 177 33.29 6.56 -11.53
C ARG A 177 33.18 5.20 -12.19
N GLU A 178 34.34 4.69 -12.58
CA GLU A 178 34.62 3.40 -13.19
C GLU A 178 34.79 2.29 -12.14
N MET A 179 34.67 1.06 -12.63
CA MET A 179 34.83 -0.27 -12.01
C MET A 179 36.33 -0.67 -12.11
N GLU A 180 37.00 -1.45 -11.25
CA GLU A 180 36.89 -2.90 -10.94
C GLU A 180 37.92 -3.27 -9.86
N GLU A 181 37.68 -4.32 -9.06
CA GLU A 181 38.70 -5.33 -8.76
C GLU A 181 38.07 -6.70 -8.40
N LYS A 182 38.72 -7.78 -8.86
CA LYS A 182 38.31 -9.20 -8.79
C LYS A 182 38.89 -9.89 -7.54
N VAL A 183 38.12 -10.78 -6.90
CA VAL A 183 38.67 -11.94 -6.16
C VAL A 183 37.76 -13.17 -6.34
N THR A 184 38.40 -14.31 -6.63
CA THR A 184 37.87 -15.65 -6.90
C THR A 184 37.65 -16.49 -5.63
N GLY A 185 36.63 -17.36 -5.62
CA GLY A 185 36.48 -18.45 -4.64
C GLY A 185 35.23 -19.29 -4.87
N SER A 186 35.36 -20.63 -4.91
CA SER A 186 34.39 -21.59 -5.46
C SER A 186 33.51 -22.34 -4.44
N SER A 187 32.26 -22.64 -4.87
CA SER A 187 31.39 -23.81 -4.57
C SER A 187 30.73 -23.94 -3.16
N PRO A 188 29.65 -24.75 -2.97
CA PRO A 188 28.95 -25.65 -3.90
C PRO A 188 27.42 -25.43 -4.07
N LYS A 189 26.87 -26.06 -5.12
CA LYS A 189 25.48 -26.05 -5.58
C LYS A 189 24.51 -26.75 -4.61
N LYS A 190 23.32 -26.18 -4.41
CA LYS A 190 22.11 -26.83 -3.87
C LYS A 190 20.98 -26.85 -4.92
N PRO A 191 20.02 -27.78 -4.82
CA PRO A 191 19.21 -28.21 -5.96
C PRO A 191 18.17 -27.17 -6.40
N ARG A 192 17.92 -27.14 -7.71
CA ARG A 192 16.87 -26.34 -8.37
C ARG A 192 15.48 -26.82 -7.94
N MET A 193 14.63 -25.88 -7.54
CA MET A 193 13.18 -26.00 -7.57
C MET A 193 12.66 -25.06 -8.66
N ASP A 194 11.68 -25.53 -9.43
CA ASP A 194 11.27 -24.98 -10.72
C ASP A 194 10.88 -23.49 -10.72
N ASP A 195 11.44 -22.78 -11.69
CA ASP A 195 11.20 -21.39 -12.03
C ASP A 195 9.89 -21.27 -12.86
N SER A 196 8.78 -20.91 -12.21
CA SER A 196 7.59 -20.42 -12.91
C SER A 196 6.91 -19.31 -12.10
N ASN A 197 7.67 -18.26 -11.77
CA ASN A 197 7.28 -17.24 -10.78
C ASN A 197 7.23 -15.79 -11.31
N SER A 198 7.28 -15.57 -12.63
CA SER A 198 7.20 -14.23 -13.21
C SER A 198 5.77 -13.91 -13.67
N ILE A 199 5.12 -12.93 -13.02
CA ILE A 199 3.94 -12.26 -13.59
C ILE A 199 4.45 -11.35 -14.71
N ASN A 200 3.98 -11.58 -15.94
CA ASN A 200 4.36 -10.77 -17.09
C ASN A 200 3.74 -9.37 -16.96
N ASN A 201 4.48 -8.33 -17.35
CA ASN A 201 4.00 -6.93 -17.36
C ASN A 201 2.86 -6.68 -18.39
N SER A 202 2.29 -7.73 -18.98
CA SER A 202 1.11 -7.66 -19.87
C SER A 202 -0.21 -7.38 -19.12
N GLU A 203 -0.23 -7.44 -17.78
CA GLU A 203 -1.42 -7.11 -16.96
C GLU A 203 -1.80 -5.61 -16.95
N PHE A 204 -1.00 -4.72 -17.54
CA PHE A 204 -1.41 -3.32 -17.71
C PHE A 204 -2.57 -3.14 -18.70
N SER A 205 -3.03 -4.22 -19.35
CA SER A 205 -4.12 -4.21 -20.32
C SER A 205 -5.46 -4.66 -19.72
N ALA A 206 -5.85 -4.16 -18.56
CA ALA A 206 -7.17 -4.38 -17.97
C ALA A 206 -8.06 -3.11 -18.05
N ASP A 207 -8.87 -3.09 -19.11
CA ASP A 207 -10.21 -2.50 -19.27
C ASP A 207 -10.56 -1.03 -18.92
N HIS A 208 -9.65 -0.19 -18.39
CA HIS A 208 -9.92 1.26 -18.20
C HIS A 208 -9.01 2.22 -19.00
N LEU A 209 -7.99 1.71 -19.68
CA LEU A 209 -7.08 2.49 -20.55
C LEU A 209 -7.28 2.17 -22.04
N ARG A 210 -8.53 1.94 -22.49
CA ARG A 210 -8.82 1.79 -23.93
C ARG A 210 -8.53 3.12 -24.63
N GLY A 211 -7.31 3.29 -25.12
CA GLY A 211 -6.89 4.42 -25.95
C GLY A 211 -5.69 5.23 -25.44
N THR A 212 -5.10 4.88 -24.29
CA THR A 212 -3.96 5.63 -23.75
C THR A 212 -2.69 4.78 -23.77
N GLN A 213 -1.69 5.23 -24.54
CA GLN A 213 -0.42 4.53 -24.66
C GLN A 213 0.42 4.74 -23.38
N ILE A 214 0.73 3.64 -22.69
CA ILE A 214 1.67 3.64 -21.56
C ILE A 214 3.07 3.70 -22.14
N VAL A 215 3.84 4.72 -21.78
CA VAL A 215 5.17 4.96 -22.35
C VAL A 215 6.30 4.53 -21.43
N ASP A 216 6.09 4.57 -20.12
CA ASP A 216 7.10 4.19 -19.11
C ASP A 216 6.42 3.96 -17.74
N LEU A 217 7.21 3.75 -16.68
CA LEU A 217 6.75 3.59 -15.31
C LEU A 217 7.40 4.62 -14.37
N HIS A 218 6.65 5.09 -13.39
CA HIS A 218 7.23 5.64 -12.18
C HIS A 218 8.04 4.54 -11.48
N ARG A 219 9.32 4.82 -11.20
CA ARG A 219 10.27 3.85 -10.67
C ARG A 219 10.33 3.88 -9.16
N THR A 220 10.66 2.75 -8.56
CA THR A 220 10.88 2.64 -7.12
C THR A 220 12.36 2.58 -6.78
N GLY A 221 12.78 3.28 -5.73
CA GLY A 221 14.13 3.16 -5.18
C GLY A 221 14.35 1.89 -4.34
N ALA A 222 13.28 1.14 -4.05
CA ALA A 222 13.34 -0.10 -3.29
C ALA A 222 13.81 -1.26 -4.17
N LYS A 223 14.80 -2.01 -3.69
CA LYS A 223 15.45 -3.09 -4.43
C LYS A 223 14.76 -4.43 -4.15
N CYS A 224 14.77 -5.36 -5.09
CA CYS A 224 14.28 -6.72 -4.86
C CYS A 224 15.10 -7.40 -3.74
N VAL A 225 14.45 -8.27 -2.96
CA VAL A 225 15.11 -9.08 -1.92
C VAL A 225 16.19 -9.97 -2.55
N GLN A 226 17.34 -10.13 -1.89
CA GLN A 226 18.42 -10.97 -2.39
C GLN A 226 18.03 -12.45 -2.36
N GLY A 227 18.39 -13.19 -3.41
CA GLY A 227 18.08 -14.61 -3.57
C GLY A 227 16.71 -14.90 -4.20
N GLU A 228 15.93 -13.86 -4.48
CA GLU A 228 14.62 -13.95 -5.15
C GLU A 228 14.70 -13.47 -6.61
N THR A 229 13.57 -13.54 -7.33
CA THR A 229 13.42 -12.91 -8.66
C THR A 229 13.77 -11.42 -8.59
N THR A 230 14.45 -10.91 -9.61
CA THR A 230 14.89 -9.52 -9.68
C THR A 230 14.28 -8.78 -10.87
N ASP A 231 14.25 -7.45 -10.77
CA ASP A 231 13.87 -6.54 -11.87
C ASP A 231 14.62 -6.87 -13.17
N SER A 232 13.91 -6.85 -14.31
CA SER A 232 14.51 -7.08 -15.63
C SER A 232 15.49 -5.97 -16.03
N ARG A 233 15.27 -4.75 -15.53
CA ARG A 233 16.01 -3.51 -15.84
C ARG A 233 16.02 -3.12 -17.31
N ARG A 234 15.15 -3.71 -18.13
CA ARG A 234 14.95 -3.29 -19.51
C ARG A 234 14.29 -1.90 -19.55
N PRO A 235 14.51 -1.10 -20.60
CA PRO A 235 13.90 0.22 -20.70
C PRO A 235 12.36 0.18 -20.69
N GLY A 236 11.74 1.31 -20.32
CA GLY A 236 10.29 1.48 -20.35
C GLY A 236 9.54 0.60 -19.35
N ILE A 237 8.39 0.08 -19.78
CA ILE A 237 7.46 -0.69 -18.94
C ILE A 237 8.01 -2.02 -18.43
N GLU A 238 9.11 -2.52 -18.98
CA GLU A 238 9.72 -3.77 -18.54
C GLU A 238 10.69 -3.58 -17.36
N TYR A 239 11.05 -2.34 -16.99
CA TYR A 239 12.14 -2.07 -16.04
C TYR A 239 11.98 -2.80 -14.71
N HIS A 240 10.80 -2.67 -14.11
CA HIS A 240 10.49 -3.35 -12.86
C HIS A 240 9.60 -4.57 -13.10
N THR A 241 9.84 -5.60 -12.30
CA THR A 241 8.90 -6.71 -12.15
C THR A 241 7.96 -6.39 -10.98
N ILE A 242 6.66 -6.41 -11.25
CA ILE A 242 5.61 -6.12 -10.27
C ILE A 242 5.39 -7.31 -9.32
N GLY A 243 4.81 -7.03 -8.15
CA GLY A 243 4.44 -8.06 -7.16
C GLY A 243 5.60 -8.63 -6.34
N LEU A 244 6.85 -8.23 -6.61
CA LEU A 244 8.02 -8.70 -5.88
C LEU A 244 8.16 -8.05 -4.50
N LEU A 245 8.74 -8.80 -3.55
CA LEU A 245 9.16 -8.27 -2.24
C LEU A 245 10.38 -7.37 -2.39
N ARG A 246 10.37 -6.24 -1.69
CA ARG A 246 11.41 -5.22 -1.85
C ARG A 246 11.97 -4.72 -0.51
N ILE A 247 13.25 -4.40 -0.51
CA ILE A 247 13.98 -3.81 0.60
C ILE A 247 14.24 -2.34 0.28
N LYS A 248 14.10 -1.48 1.28
CA LYS A 248 14.36 -0.05 1.15
C LYS A 248 15.83 0.23 0.83
N PRO A 249 16.15 1.35 0.16
CA PRO A 249 17.53 1.80 0.08
C PRO A 249 18.00 2.29 1.47
N GLY A 250 19.07 1.70 2.00
CA GLY A 250 19.71 2.16 3.25
C GLY A 250 20.64 3.36 3.04
N ARG A 251 21.05 4.04 4.11
CA ARG A 251 22.23 4.92 4.10
C ARG A 251 23.46 4.09 4.45
N GLY A 252 24.41 3.97 3.53
CA GLY A 252 25.59 3.13 3.73
C GLY A 252 25.28 1.64 3.56
N ALA A 253 25.50 0.85 4.60
CA ALA A 253 25.21 -0.58 4.58
C ALA A 253 23.74 -0.86 4.23
N GLN A 254 23.49 -2.01 3.58
CA GLN A 254 22.14 -2.43 3.22
C GLN A 254 21.27 -2.51 4.48
N THR A 255 20.04 -2.00 4.40
CA THR A 255 19.06 -2.12 5.48
C THR A 255 18.37 -3.48 5.43
N SER A 256 17.86 -3.95 6.57
CA SER A 256 16.95 -5.10 6.66
C SER A 256 15.47 -4.70 6.54
N SER A 257 15.19 -3.42 6.29
CA SER A 257 13.83 -2.89 6.26
C SER A 257 13.12 -3.13 4.92
N MET A 258 12.05 -3.91 4.95
CA MET A 258 11.13 -4.10 3.82
C MET A 258 10.46 -2.79 3.39
N SER A 259 9.98 -2.75 2.15
CA SER A 259 9.29 -1.60 1.58
C SER A 259 7.97 -1.29 2.29
N CYS A 260 7.50 -0.04 2.21
CA CYS A 260 6.25 0.39 2.86
C CYS A 260 5.04 -0.35 2.27
N SER A 261 5.05 -0.64 0.95
CA SER A 261 4.02 -1.44 0.30
C SER A 261 3.92 -2.85 0.90
N ASP A 262 5.06 -3.54 1.03
CA ASP A 262 5.09 -4.89 1.63
C ASP A 262 4.62 -4.87 3.09
N LYS A 263 5.00 -3.83 3.82
CA LYS A 263 4.60 -3.65 5.23
C LYS A 263 3.11 -3.38 5.34
N LEU A 264 2.53 -2.49 4.53
CA LEU A 264 1.10 -2.22 4.50
C LEU A 264 0.30 -3.47 4.16
N ALA A 265 0.74 -4.25 3.18
CA ALA A 265 0.13 -5.54 2.85
C ALA A 265 0.11 -6.50 4.05
N ARG A 266 1.25 -6.61 4.76
CA ARG A 266 1.33 -7.40 6.00
C ARG A 266 0.36 -6.88 7.08
N TRP A 267 0.21 -5.57 7.21
CA TRP A 267 -0.66 -4.96 8.24
C TRP A 267 -2.15 -5.09 7.90
N ASN A 268 -2.51 -5.20 6.62
CA ASN A 268 -3.87 -5.50 6.20
C ASN A 268 -4.31 -6.92 6.54
N VAL A 269 -3.36 -7.85 6.70
CA VAL A 269 -3.65 -9.23 7.11
C VAL A 269 -3.57 -9.40 8.62
N LEU A 270 -2.51 -8.89 9.26
CA LEU A 270 -2.27 -9.13 10.69
C LEU A 270 -2.89 -8.05 11.61
N GLY A 271 -3.40 -6.98 11.02
CA GLY A 271 -3.83 -5.79 11.74
C GLY A 271 -2.70 -4.82 12.07
N TRP A 272 -3.09 -3.60 12.45
CA TRP A 272 -2.20 -2.49 12.71
C TRP A 272 -1.62 -2.49 14.13
N GLN A 273 -2.25 -3.17 15.08
CA GLN A 273 -1.85 -3.23 16.49
C GLN A 273 -0.49 -3.92 16.72
N GLY A 274 -0.11 -4.89 15.89
CA GLY A 274 1.11 -5.68 16.09
C GLY A 274 0.99 -6.70 17.24
N ALA A 275 2.03 -7.54 17.39
CA ALA A 275 1.94 -8.73 18.24
C ALA A 275 1.70 -8.42 19.73
N LEU A 276 2.45 -7.47 20.31
CA LEU A 276 2.35 -7.16 21.74
C LEU A 276 0.96 -6.68 22.15
N LEU A 277 0.37 -5.75 21.39
CA LEU A 277 -0.97 -5.23 21.66
C LEU A 277 -2.06 -6.29 21.43
N MET A 278 -1.83 -7.27 20.55
CA MET A 278 -2.79 -8.34 20.29
C MET A 278 -3.06 -9.22 21.52
N HIS A 279 -2.14 -9.27 22.50
CA HIS A 279 -2.39 -9.95 23.77
C HIS A 279 -3.60 -9.37 24.51
N PHE A 280 -3.85 -8.06 24.41
CA PHE A 280 -4.94 -7.38 25.10
C PHE A 280 -6.18 -7.18 24.23
N LEU A 281 -6.08 -7.38 22.91
CA LEU A 281 -7.20 -7.18 22.00
C LEU A 281 -7.88 -8.51 21.70
N GLN A 282 -9.20 -8.50 21.64
CA GLN A 282 -9.98 -9.67 21.21
C GLN A 282 -9.96 -9.80 19.68
N GLN A 283 -9.83 -8.69 18.95
CA GLN A 283 -9.80 -8.65 17.50
C GLN A 283 -8.69 -7.73 16.98
N PRO A 284 -8.07 -8.04 15.83
CA PRO A 284 -7.11 -7.13 15.20
C PRO A 284 -7.76 -5.80 14.80
N ILE A 285 -6.97 -4.72 14.85
CA ILE A 285 -7.44 -3.39 14.43
C ILE A 285 -7.05 -3.17 12.97
N TYR A 286 -8.06 -3.01 12.10
CA TYR A 286 -7.87 -2.72 10.68
C TYR A 286 -8.23 -1.28 10.36
N LEU A 287 -7.54 -0.71 9.38
CA LEU A 287 -7.80 0.63 8.86
C LEU A 287 -8.54 0.48 7.51
N PRO A 288 -9.86 0.68 7.45
CA PRO A 288 -10.66 0.40 6.25
C PRO A 288 -10.36 1.31 5.04
N ALA A 289 -9.58 2.39 5.22
CA ALA A 289 -9.26 3.31 4.15
C ALA A 289 -7.80 3.77 4.21
N LEU A 290 -7.19 3.85 3.02
CA LEU A 290 -5.89 4.46 2.74
C LEU A 290 -6.14 5.68 1.85
N VAL A 291 -5.76 6.86 2.33
CA VAL A 291 -5.79 8.12 1.57
C VAL A 291 -4.37 8.46 1.16
N VAL A 292 -4.17 8.72 -0.12
CA VAL A 292 -2.88 9.12 -0.68
C VAL A 292 -2.97 10.59 -1.10
N GLY A 293 -2.01 11.39 -0.65
CA GLY A 293 -1.89 12.80 -1.03
C GLY A 293 -1.54 12.98 -2.51
N GLN A 294 -1.49 14.23 -2.96
CA GLN A 294 -1.28 14.56 -4.36
C GLN A 294 0.10 14.11 -4.85
N CYS A 295 0.13 13.03 -5.63
CA CYS A 295 1.30 12.45 -6.26
C CYS A 295 0.84 11.47 -7.37
N PRO A 296 1.76 10.93 -8.19
CA PRO A 296 1.40 9.84 -9.09
C PRO A 296 0.68 8.73 -8.34
N TYR A 297 -0.51 8.37 -8.83
CA TYR A 297 -1.44 7.48 -8.16
C TYR A 297 -2.11 6.56 -9.19
N SER A 298 -2.14 5.26 -8.89
CA SER A 298 -2.97 4.27 -9.60
C SER A 298 -3.65 3.39 -8.55
N ARG A 299 -4.97 3.29 -8.67
CA ARG A 299 -5.79 2.47 -7.77
C ARG A 299 -5.44 0.99 -7.93
N GLU A 300 -5.22 0.56 -9.16
CA GLU A 300 -4.87 -0.80 -9.56
C GLU A 300 -3.50 -1.18 -8.97
N THR A 301 -2.52 -0.29 -9.10
CA THR A 301 -1.18 -0.47 -8.53
C THR A 301 -1.22 -0.62 -7.01
N LEU A 302 -1.92 0.27 -6.31
CA LEU A 302 -2.04 0.17 -4.85
C LEU A 302 -2.84 -1.06 -4.42
N HIS A 303 -3.88 -1.43 -5.16
CA HIS A 303 -4.66 -2.63 -4.88
C HIS A 303 -3.78 -3.89 -4.98
N ARG A 304 -3.02 -4.04 -6.07
CA ARG A 304 -2.03 -5.12 -6.22
C ARG A 304 -1.00 -5.10 -5.09
N ALA A 305 -0.40 -3.94 -4.83
CA ALA A 305 0.71 -3.81 -3.90
C ALA A 305 0.34 -4.04 -2.43
N ILE A 306 -0.90 -3.75 -2.03
CA ILE A 306 -1.30 -3.65 -0.62
C ILE A 306 -2.46 -4.59 -0.25
N VAL A 307 -3.33 -4.95 -1.20
CA VAL A 307 -4.53 -5.77 -0.94
C VAL A 307 -4.39 -7.16 -1.54
N ALA A 308 -4.05 -7.28 -2.81
CA ALA A 308 -4.06 -8.54 -3.56
C ALA A 308 -2.75 -9.34 -3.48
N ARG A 309 -1.98 -9.23 -2.40
CA ARG A 309 -0.66 -9.91 -2.31
C ARG A 309 -0.69 -11.38 -1.93
N SER A 310 -1.83 -11.88 -1.45
CA SER A 310 -1.98 -13.30 -1.16
C SER A 310 -2.39 -14.02 -2.44
N ARG A 311 -1.52 -14.89 -2.97
CA ARG A 311 -1.80 -15.69 -4.17
C ARG A 311 -3.03 -16.60 -4.04
N ILE A 312 -3.47 -16.86 -2.81
CA ILE A 312 -4.67 -17.65 -2.52
C ILE A 312 -5.89 -16.79 -2.21
N CYS A 313 -5.79 -15.46 -2.31
CA CYS A 313 -6.96 -14.60 -2.16
C CYS A 313 -7.86 -14.71 -3.39
N LYS A 314 -9.15 -14.37 -3.23
CA LYS A 314 -10.14 -14.53 -4.30
C LYS A 314 -9.78 -13.74 -5.57
N VAL A 315 -9.12 -12.59 -5.44
CA VAL A 315 -8.71 -11.75 -6.58
C VAL A 315 -7.61 -12.43 -7.38
N GLU A 316 -6.53 -12.85 -6.72
CA GLU A 316 -5.41 -13.53 -7.39
C GLU A 316 -5.83 -14.87 -7.99
N LEU A 317 -6.64 -15.66 -7.27
CA LEU A 317 -7.20 -16.89 -7.82
C LEU A 317 -8.10 -16.62 -9.03
N PHE A 318 -8.81 -15.50 -9.04
CA PHE A 318 -9.66 -15.12 -10.16
C PHE A 318 -8.84 -14.62 -11.35
N HIS A 319 -7.81 -13.81 -11.14
CA HIS A 319 -6.90 -13.39 -12.21
C HIS A 319 -6.19 -14.60 -12.84
N ALA A 320 -5.65 -15.51 -12.03
CA ALA A 320 -5.06 -16.75 -12.53
C ALA A 320 -6.07 -17.58 -13.34
N PHE A 321 -7.34 -17.62 -12.91
CA PHE A 321 -8.42 -18.23 -13.69
C PHE A 321 -8.66 -17.48 -15.02
N LEU A 322 -8.66 -16.14 -15.03
CA LEU A 322 -8.82 -15.33 -16.24
C LEU A 322 -7.65 -15.50 -17.21
N GLU A 323 -6.42 -15.70 -16.73
CA GLU A 323 -5.27 -16.04 -17.58
C GLU A 323 -5.47 -17.38 -18.31
N VAL A 324 -5.98 -18.39 -17.60
CA VAL A 324 -6.36 -19.68 -18.21
C VAL A 324 -7.43 -19.46 -19.27
N VAL A 325 -8.47 -18.66 -18.98
CA VAL A 325 -9.51 -18.31 -19.96
C VAL A 325 -8.90 -17.61 -21.19
N ALA A 326 -8.04 -16.61 -21.00
CA ALA A 326 -7.40 -15.87 -22.07
C ALA A 326 -6.46 -16.74 -22.93
N SER A 327 -5.87 -17.80 -22.34
CA SER A 327 -5.00 -18.73 -23.05
C SER A 327 -5.74 -19.70 -23.99
N ILE A 328 -7.06 -19.86 -23.81
CA ILE A 328 -7.89 -20.79 -24.60
C ILE A 328 -8.52 -20.03 -25.78
N PRO A 329 -8.39 -20.51 -27.04
CA PRO A 329 -9.07 -19.88 -28.17
C PRO A 329 -10.59 -19.86 -27.97
N LEU A 330 -11.26 -18.76 -28.34
CA LEU A 330 -12.70 -18.55 -28.12
C LEU A 330 -13.59 -19.73 -28.58
N LYS A 331 -13.24 -20.38 -29.70
CA LYS A 331 -13.94 -21.56 -30.24
C LYS A 331 -13.87 -22.82 -29.36
N ASN A 332 -12.87 -22.89 -28.49
CA ASN A 332 -12.61 -24.03 -27.58
C ASN A 332 -13.01 -23.70 -26.14
N LEU A 333 -13.55 -22.50 -25.90
CA LEU A 333 -13.91 -22.04 -24.58
C LEU A 333 -15.29 -22.59 -24.20
N PRO A 334 -15.51 -23.06 -22.95
CA PRO A 334 -16.81 -23.56 -22.53
C PRO A 334 -17.93 -22.53 -22.74
N GLU A 335 -19.12 -22.99 -23.12
CA GLU A 335 -20.26 -22.10 -23.40
C GLU A 335 -20.57 -21.15 -22.22
N THR A 336 -20.46 -21.68 -20.99
CA THR A 336 -20.64 -20.93 -19.74
C THR A 336 -19.73 -19.72 -19.61
N LEU A 337 -18.54 -19.76 -20.22
CA LEU A 337 -17.55 -18.70 -20.20
C LEU A 337 -17.56 -17.84 -21.47
N THR A 338 -18.21 -18.31 -22.54
CA THR A 338 -18.47 -17.51 -23.76
C THR A 338 -19.70 -16.61 -23.66
N ALA A 339 -20.50 -16.75 -22.60
CA ALA A 339 -21.69 -15.95 -22.36
C ALA A 339 -21.36 -14.45 -22.31
N LYS A 340 -22.10 -13.64 -23.07
CA LYS A 340 -21.93 -12.18 -23.09
C LYS A 340 -22.24 -11.61 -21.70
N GLY A 341 -21.29 -10.87 -21.12
CA GLY A 341 -21.54 -10.01 -19.96
C GLY A 341 -20.87 -10.42 -18.64
N LEU A 342 -20.02 -11.45 -18.61
CA LEU A 342 -19.24 -11.76 -17.42
C LEU A 342 -18.15 -10.71 -17.21
N ARG A 343 -18.23 -9.95 -16.10
CA ARG A 343 -17.25 -8.91 -15.75
C ARG A 343 -16.66 -9.13 -14.37
N THR A 344 -17.46 -9.63 -13.44
CA THR A 344 -17.11 -9.73 -12.01
C THR A 344 -16.92 -11.17 -11.57
N TYR A 345 -16.09 -11.38 -10.55
CA TYR A 345 -15.87 -12.68 -9.92
C TYR A 345 -17.15 -13.43 -9.57
N TRP A 346 -18.17 -12.71 -9.10
CA TRP A 346 -19.50 -13.27 -8.85
C TRP A 346 -20.14 -13.83 -10.13
N GLU A 347 -20.15 -13.07 -11.21
CA GLU A 347 -20.78 -13.49 -12.47
C GLU A 347 -20.11 -14.74 -13.03
N TYR A 348 -18.77 -14.79 -13.01
CA TYR A 348 -18.02 -15.99 -13.41
C TYR A 348 -18.36 -17.22 -12.54
N LYS A 349 -18.55 -17.03 -11.23
CA LYS A 349 -18.96 -18.12 -10.33
C LYS A 349 -20.39 -18.59 -10.57
N GLU A 350 -21.32 -17.67 -10.83
CA GLU A 350 -22.71 -18.03 -11.11
C GLU A 350 -22.87 -18.69 -12.48
N ALA A 351 -22.02 -18.34 -13.45
CA ALA A 351 -22.02 -18.95 -14.77
C ALA A 351 -21.73 -20.47 -14.73
N ALA A 352 -21.08 -20.97 -13.68
CA ALA A 352 -20.89 -22.39 -13.43
C ALA A 352 -22.20 -23.05 -12.91
N ALA A 353 -23.23 -23.10 -13.75
CA ALA A 353 -24.59 -23.50 -13.39
C ALA A 353 -24.67 -24.87 -12.71
N SER A 354 -24.01 -25.89 -13.26
CA SER A 354 -24.00 -27.25 -12.71
C SER A 354 -23.44 -27.31 -11.28
N TYR A 355 -22.40 -26.51 -10.98
CA TYR A 355 -21.87 -26.38 -9.63
C TYR A 355 -22.87 -25.70 -8.70
N GLN A 356 -23.52 -24.62 -9.16
CA GLN A 356 -24.49 -23.90 -8.33
C GLN A 356 -25.73 -24.75 -8.01
N GLU A 357 -26.18 -25.56 -8.97
CA GLU A 357 -27.28 -26.52 -8.78
C GLU A 357 -26.91 -27.60 -7.77
N ALA A 358 -25.75 -28.24 -7.91
CA ALA A 358 -25.26 -29.23 -6.95
C ALA A 358 -25.11 -28.62 -5.55
N TRP A 359 -24.60 -27.39 -5.45
CA TRP A 359 -24.48 -26.67 -4.18
C TRP A 359 -25.83 -26.25 -3.58
N LYS A 360 -26.84 -25.97 -4.41
CA LYS A 360 -28.20 -25.69 -3.95
C LYS A 360 -28.82 -26.95 -3.34
N GLU A 361 -28.65 -28.10 -3.98
CA GLU A 361 -29.19 -29.37 -3.52
C GLU A 361 -28.50 -29.87 -2.23
N LEU A 362 -27.17 -29.82 -2.19
CA LEU A 362 -26.43 -30.20 -0.98
C LEU A 362 -26.81 -29.32 0.23
N ARG A 363 -27.07 -28.04 0.00
CA ARG A 363 -27.53 -27.12 1.04
C ARG A 363 -28.94 -27.41 1.53
N SER A 364 -29.88 -27.70 0.65
CA SER A 364 -31.26 -28.00 1.06
C SER A 364 -31.33 -29.29 1.88
N GLN A 365 -30.47 -30.27 1.57
CA GLN A 365 -30.46 -31.57 2.24
C GLN A 365 -29.66 -31.60 3.53
N ALA A 366 -28.44 -31.05 3.55
CA ALA A 366 -27.49 -31.27 4.65
C ALA A 366 -26.95 -29.99 5.30
N PHE A 367 -26.93 -28.86 4.58
CA PHE A 367 -26.28 -27.63 5.04
C PHE A 367 -27.21 -26.41 5.08
N GLY A 368 -28.44 -26.60 5.59
CA GLY A 368 -29.45 -25.54 5.67
C GLY A 368 -29.03 -24.32 6.50
N ALA A 369 -28.12 -24.50 7.47
CA ALA A 369 -27.59 -23.43 8.31
C ALA A 369 -26.26 -22.82 7.79
N TRP A 370 -25.84 -23.14 6.57
CA TRP A 370 -24.55 -22.65 6.04
C TRP A 370 -24.59 -21.14 5.80
N VAL A 371 -23.85 -20.41 6.63
CA VAL A 371 -23.78 -18.94 6.57
C VAL A 371 -23.07 -18.50 5.28
N ARG A 372 -23.70 -17.59 4.53
CA ARG A 372 -23.10 -16.99 3.32
C ARG A 372 -22.55 -15.61 3.62
N ASN A 373 -21.35 -15.36 3.12
CA ASN A 373 -20.86 -14.00 2.98
C ASN A 373 -21.75 -13.22 2.01
N SER A 374 -22.00 -11.95 2.31
CA SER A 374 -22.83 -11.09 1.47
C SER A 374 -22.24 -10.97 0.05
N ARG A 375 -23.13 -10.84 -0.95
CA ARG A 375 -22.78 -10.82 -2.37
C ARG A 375 -21.83 -9.67 -2.74
N HIS A 376 -21.86 -8.57 -2.00
CA HIS A 376 -20.99 -7.42 -2.26
C HIS A 376 -19.49 -7.73 -2.18
N TYR A 377 -19.08 -8.75 -1.42
CA TYR A 377 -17.68 -9.21 -1.35
C TYR A 377 -17.21 -10.00 -2.58
N GLN A 378 -18.03 -10.08 -3.64
CA GLN A 378 -17.73 -10.82 -4.87
C GLN A 378 -17.92 -9.96 -6.14
N TYR A 379 -18.24 -8.67 -6.02
CA TYR A 379 -18.39 -7.74 -7.16
C TYR A 379 -17.08 -7.00 -7.49
N PHE A 380 -15.99 -7.73 -7.63
CA PHE A 380 -14.74 -7.20 -8.17
C PHE A 380 -14.46 -7.84 -9.52
N THR A 381 -13.77 -7.11 -10.39
CA THR A 381 -13.39 -7.52 -11.75
C THR A 381 -11.97 -8.05 -11.77
#